data_AF-B4FSZ4-F1
#
_entry.id   AF-B4FSZ4-F1
#
_cell.length_a   1.000
_cell.length_b   1.000
_cell.length_c   1.000
_cell.angle_alpha   90.00
_cell.angle_beta   90.00
_cell.angle_gamma   90.00
#
_symmetry.space_group_name_H-M   'P 1'
#
loop_
_entity.id
_entity.type
_entity.pdbx_description
1 polymer ?
#
loop_
_entity_poly.entity_id
_entity_poly.type
_entity_poly.pdbx_seq_one_letter_code
_entity_poly.pdbx_strand_id
1 'polypeptide(L)'
;MKFGATYEEYLRAERDKFLGQCSHVEYKRLKKVLKKCRVGRSLQADGTNGDEQQEGRDESSNICECNSCTLCDEMFFTELNKEASEIAGCFRSRVQRLLHLHVPSGLQRCIWRFRQCFIDDQQIMVQEGRMLLNYVTMNAIAIRKILKKYDKIHGSVSGRDFKSKMQTEHIELLQSPWLIELAAFHLNCDDSDADEPRAGEFFKNGFFKNFSCDLSGAQPLLTMTISETLKYEYSLTCPICLDTLFNPYALSCGHLFCKACACGAASVYIFQGVKSAPPEAKCPVCRAVGVFDRAVRMTELELLLKRRDKDYFLQRLREERSVMVKQAKEYWDSQAMLSMGI
;
A
#
# COMPACT_ATOMS: atom_id res chain seq x y z
N MET A 1 19.86 -6.97 16.69
CA MET A 1 19.32 -5.80 17.44
C MET A 1 17.83 -5.96 17.71
N LYS A 2 17.30 -5.45 18.84
CA LYS A 2 15.83 -5.40 19.08
C LYS A 2 15.20 -4.41 18.09
N PHE A 3 14.07 -4.77 17.45
CA PHE A 3 13.42 -3.94 16.42
C PHE A 3 13.21 -2.47 16.82
N GLY A 4 12.88 -2.19 18.08
CA GLY A 4 12.71 -0.81 18.54
C GLY A 4 13.95 0.06 18.32
N ALA A 5 15.14 -0.47 18.60
CA ALA A 5 16.40 0.25 18.36
C ALA A 5 16.66 0.45 16.86
N THR A 6 16.40 -0.57 16.05
CA THR A 6 16.52 -0.50 14.58
C THR A 6 15.57 0.52 13.97
N TYR A 7 14.33 0.59 14.45
CA TYR A 7 13.35 1.57 13.98
C TYR A 7 13.77 3.00 14.37
N GLU A 8 14.30 3.20 15.58
CA GLU A 8 14.81 4.51 16.01
C GLU A 8 16.05 4.96 15.24
N GLU A 9 16.93 4.03 14.88
CA GLU A 9 18.08 4.29 14.02
C GLU A 9 17.65 4.68 12.62
N TYR A 10 16.66 3.98 12.06
CA TYR A 10 16.01 4.35 10.82
C TYR A 10 15.42 5.77 10.87
N LEU A 11 14.66 6.10 11.92
CA LEU A 11 14.10 7.45 12.08
C LEU A 11 15.18 8.53 12.18
N ARG A 12 16.28 8.26 12.89
CA ARG A 12 17.42 9.17 12.98
C ARG A 12 18.08 9.40 11.63
N ALA A 13 18.22 8.35 10.83
CA ALA A 13 18.80 8.45 9.49
C ALA A 13 17.89 9.21 8.51
N GLU A 14 16.57 9.18 8.69
CA GLU A 14 15.61 9.86 7.81
C GLU A 14 15.25 11.29 8.23
N ARG A 15 15.59 11.70 9.46
CA ARG A 15 15.13 12.97 10.06
C ARG A 15 15.47 14.21 9.24
N ASP A 16 16.65 14.22 8.63
CA ASP A 16 17.16 15.35 7.84
C ASP A 16 17.04 15.12 6.32
N LYS A 17 16.31 14.09 5.92
CA LYS A 17 16.16 13.71 4.52
C LYS A 17 14.81 14.17 3.95
N PHE A 18 14.59 13.84 2.68
CA PHE A 18 13.40 14.10 1.88
C PHE A 18 12.05 13.83 2.59
N LEU A 19 12.03 12.92 3.56
CA LEU A 19 10.85 12.48 4.29
C LEU A 19 10.68 13.14 5.66
N GLY A 20 11.49 14.14 6.04
CA GLY A 20 11.42 14.79 7.35
C GLY A 20 10.07 15.46 7.69
N GLN A 21 9.21 15.69 6.69
CA GLN A 21 7.85 16.21 6.87
C GLN A 21 6.77 15.12 6.97
N CYS A 22 7.08 13.86 6.67
CA CYS A 22 6.10 12.77 6.77
C CYS A 22 5.99 12.30 8.22
N SER A 23 4.77 12.00 8.66
CA SER A 23 4.53 11.35 9.94
C SER A 23 5.15 9.94 9.97
N HIS A 24 5.47 9.46 11.16
CA HIS A 24 5.95 8.10 11.40
C HIS A 24 5.19 7.50 12.58
N VAL A 25 5.25 6.18 12.73
CA VAL A 25 4.69 5.53 13.91
C VAL A 25 5.47 5.98 15.14
N GLU A 26 4.79 6.55 16.13
CA GLU A 26 5.39 6.97 17.40
C GLU A 26 5.58 5.74 18.30
N TYR A 27 6.38 4.79 17.82
CA TYR A 27 6.51 3.43 18.35
C TYR A 27 6.93 3.42 19.83
N LYS A 28 7.76 4.37 20.27
CA LYS A 28 8.12 4.53 21.69
C LYS A 28 6.93 5.05 22.51
N ARG A 29 6.19 6.03 22.01
CA ARG A 29 5.02 6.63 22.67
C ARG A 29 3.93 5.58 22.86
N LEU A 30 3.57 4.87 21.79
CA LEU A 30 2.59 3.78 21.84
C LEU A 30 3.01 2.67 22.81
N LYS A 31 4.29 2.29 22.84
CA LYS A 31 4.80 1.36 23.87
C LYS A 31 4.62 1.86 25.29
N LYS A 32 4.79 3.17 25.53
CA LYS A 32 4.59 3.77 26.87
C LYS A 32 3.11 3.73 27.26
N VAL A 33 2.18 3.97 26.33
CA VAL A 33 0.73 3.81 26.57
C VAL A 33 0.44 2.39 27.06
N LEU A 34 0.97 1.37 26.37
CA LEU A 34 0.77 -0.03 26.76
C LEU A 34 1.37 -0.39 28.13
N LYS A 35 2.51 0.21 28.51
CA LYS A 35 3.12 -0.01 29.84
C LYS A 35 2.33 0.62 30.99
N LYS A 36 1.51 1.65 30.71
CA LYS A 36 0.68 2.32 31.71
C LYS A 36 -0.64 1.59 31.96
N CYS A 37 -0.96 0.53 31.22
CA CYS A 37 -2.14 -0.28 31.50
C CYS A 37 -2.02 -0.89 32.92
N ARG A 38 -2.85 -0.40 33.85
CA ARG A 38 -2.82 -0.73 35.29
C ARG A 38 -3.81 -1.82 35.68
N VAL A 39 -4.66 -2.30 34.78
CA VAL A 39 -5.80 -3.14 35.12
C VAL A 39 -5.39 -4.51 35.70
N GLY A 40 -4.18 -5.01 35.39
CA GLY A 40 -3.59 -6.20 36.05
C GLY A 40 -2.83 -5.94 37.35
N ARG A 41 -2.61 -4.68 37.78
CA ARG A 41 -1.89 -4.35 39.03
C ARG A 41 -2.80 -4.14 40.23
N SER A 42 -4.10 -3.93 40.01
CA SER A 42 -5.03 -3.58 41.08
C SER A 42 -5.62 -4.79 41.82
N LEU A 43 -5.43 -6.02 41.34
CA LEU A 43 -5.93 -7.23 42.01
C LEU A 43 -4.93 -7.88 42.98
N GLN A 44 -3.68 -7.36 43.07
CA GLN A 44 -2.66 -7.84 44.03
C GLN A 44 -2.33 -6.83 45.13
N ALA A 45 -2.96 -5.65 45.14
CA ALA A 45 -2.62 -4.55 46.06
C ALA A 45 -3.50 -4.48 47.33
N ASP A 46 -4.43 -5.41 47.53
CA ASP A 46 -5.38 -5.40 48.67
C ASP A 46 -5.07 -6.47 49.73
N GLY A 47 -3.82 -6.96 49.77
CA GLY A 47 -3.39 -7.97 50.73
C GLY A 47 -1.99 -7.71 51.27
N THR A 48 -1.94 -7.40 52.57
CA THR A 48 -0.81 -7.59 53.50
C THR A 48 0.20 -6.43 53.64
N ASN A 49 0.06 -5.75 54.78
CA ASN A 49 1.11 -4.96 55.45
C ASN A 49 2.32 -5.84 55.77
N GLY A 50 3.54 -5.33 55.58
CA GLY A 50 4.76 -5.95 56.13
C GLY A 50 5.99 -5.81 55.24
N ASP A 51 6.79 -4.79 55.54
CA ASP A 51 8.25 -4.74 55.62
C ASP A 51 9.16 -5.50 54.61
N GLU A 52 10.12 -4.70 54.13
CA GLU A 52 11.53 -5.02 53.83
C GLU A 52 11.90 -5.82 52.56
N GLN A 53 12.68 -5.09 51.72
CA GLN A 53 13.87 -5.54 51.00
C GLN A 53 13.78 -6.85 50.18
N GLN A 54 13.64 -6.71 48.85
CA GLN A 54 14.55 -7.42 47.94
C GLN A 54 14.50 -6.92 46.50
N GLU A 55 15.69 -6.54 46.01
CA GLU A 55 16.03 -6.34 44.61
C GLU A 55 15.97 -7.68 43.86
N GLY A 56 15.43 -7.63 42.64
CA GLY A 56 15.60 -8.66 41.62
C GLY A 56 14.48 -9.70 41.55
N ARG A 57 13.52 -9.51 40.62
CA ARG A 57 12.89 -10.64 39.90
C ARG A 57 11.98 -10.23 38.74
N ASP A 58 12.29 -10.84 37.59
CA ASP A 58 11.44 -11.34 36.52
C ASP A 58 10.51 -10.41 35.71
N GLU A 59 10.90 -10.22 34.43
CA GLU A 59 10.15 -9.61 33.33
C GLU A 59 8.85 -10.37 32.92
N SER A 60 8.41 -11.38 33.67
CA SER A 60 7.35 -12.32 33.28
C SER A 60 5.94 -11.98 33.80
N SER A 61 5.76 -11.02 34.71
CA SER A 61 4.49 -10.75 35.41
C SER A 61 3.64 -9.58 34.87
N ASN A 62 3.81 -9.17 33.60
CA ASN A 62 3.13 -8.00 33.01
C ASN A 62 1.91 -8.32 32.11
N ILE A 63 1.17 -9.40 32.36
CA ILE A 63 -0.03 -9.75 31.59
C ILE A 63 -1.24 -9.01 32.20
N CYS A 64 -1.98 -8.25 31.40
CA CYS A 64 -3.26 -7.70 31.82
C CYS A 64 -4.32 -8.81 31.77
N GLU A 65 -5.06 -9.01 32.86
CA GLU A 65 -6.26 -9.88 32.89
C GLU A 65 -7.49 -9.25 32.21
N CYS A 66 -7.28 -8.19 31.43
CA CYS A 66 -8.33 -7.47 30.73
C CYS A 66 -8.40 -7.92 29.26
N ASN A 67 -9.36 -8.77 28.91
CA ASN A 67 -9.59 -9.17 27.52
C ASN A 67 -9.92 -7.98 26.60
N SER A 68 -10.42 -6.88 27.17
CA SER A 68 -10.54 -5.56 26.54
C SER A 68 -10.43 -4.48 27.62
N CYS A 69 -9.64 -3.44 27.39
CA CYS A 69 -9.52 -2.30 28.31
C CYS A 69 -9.96 -1.06 27.55
N THR A 70 -11.21 -0.64 27.73
CA THR A 70 -11.83 0.45 26.97
C THR A 70 -10.98 1.73 26.92
N LEU A 71 -10.35 2.10 28.04
CA LEU A 71 -9.45 3.26 28.12
C LEU A 71 -8.16 3.06 27.32
N CYS A 72 -7.56 1.86 27.36
CA CYS A 72 -6.38 1.57 26.55
C CYS A 72 -6.75 1.43 25.07
N ASP A 73 -7.88 0.77 24.77
CA ASP A 73 -8.41 0.60 23.41
C ASP A 73 -8.61 1.98 22.76
N GLU A 74 -9.35 2.88 23.41
CA GLU A 74 -9.65 4.20 22.86
C GLU A 74 -8.38 5.01 22.62
N MET A 75 -7.50 5.15 23.62
CA MET A 75 -6.28 5.94 23.46
C MET A 75 -5.31 5.31 22.45
N PHE A 76 -5.10 4.00 22.52
CA PHE A 76 -4.11 3.33 21.70
C PHE A 76 -4.54 3.24 20.23
N PHE A 77 -5.76 2.77 19.97
CA PHE A 77 -6.24 2.59 18.60
C PHE A 77 -6.57 3.92 17.94
N THR A 78 -7.06 4.93 18.67
CA THR A 78 -7.30 6.27 18.07
C THR A 78 -5.99 6.92 17.62
N GLU A 79 -4.97 6.92 18.48
CA GLU A 79 -3.66 7.49 18.13
C GLU A 79 -3.00 6.71 16.99
N LEU A 80 -3.04 5.37 17.05
CA LEU A 80 -2.48 4.53 15.98
C LEU A 80 -3.23 4.71 14.65
N ASN A 81 -4.55 4.88 14.68
CA ASN A 81 -5.34 5.13 13.48
C ASN A 81 -4.99 6.47 12.83
N LYS A 82 -4.81 7.51 13.65
CA LYS A 82 -4.36 8.82 13.21
C LYS A 82 -2.97 8.74 12.56
N GLU A 83 -2.00 8.13 13.25
CA GLU A 83 -0.65 7.93 12.73
C GLU A 83 -0.65 7.15 11.40
N ALA A 84 -1.39 6.04 11.33
CA ALA A 84 -1.49 5.22 10.12
C ALA A 84 -2.13 5.96 8.94
N SER A 85 -3.19 6.74 9.20
CA SER A 85 -3.86 7.56 8.19
C SER A 85 -2.95 8.66 7.64
N GLU A 86 -2.20 9.34 8.51
CA GLU A 86 -1.22 10.36 8.11
C GLU A 86 -0.09 9.74 7.28
N ILE A 87 0.43 8.59 7.68
CA ILE A 87 1.47 7.85 6.95
C ILE A 87 0.95 7.43 5.57
N ALA A 88 -0.25 6.84 5.50
CA ALA A 88 -0.88 6.43 4.25
C ALA A 88 -1.12 7.63 3.31
N GLY A 89 -1.56 8.77 3.86
CA GLY A 89 -1.74 10.02 3.14
C GLY A 89 -0.43 10.61 2.60
N CYS A 90 0.64 10.64 3.41
CA CYS A 90 1.95 11.11 2.98
C CYS A 90 2.51 10.21 1.88
N PHE A 91 2.47 8.89 2.11
CA PHE A 91 2.95 7.88 1.16
C PHE A 91 2.24 8.03 -0.20
N ARG A 92 0.90 8.00 -0.20
CA ARG A 92 0.10 8.22 -1.42
C ARG A 92 0.51 9.50 -2.15
N SER A 93 0.57 10.62 -1.44
CA SER A 93 0.84 11.93 -2.04
C SER A 93 2.24 12.00 -2.65
N ARG A 94 3.23 11.38 -1.99
CA ARG A 94 4.62 11.33 -2.46
C ARG A 94 4.76 10.42 -3.68
N VAL A 95 4.22 9.20 -3.61
CA VAL A 95 4.22 8.26 -4.75
C VAL A 95 3.52 8.88 -5.95
N GLN A 96 2.35 9.50 -5.76
CA GLN A 96 1.65 10.19 -6.85
C GLN A 96 2.51 11.25 -7.54
N ARG A 97 3.25 12.07 -6.77
CA ARG A 97 4.15 13.07 -7.34
C ARG A 97 5.30 12.43 -8.10
N LEU A 98 5.93 11.40 -7.55
CA LEU A 98 7.03 10.68 -8.18
C LEU A 98 6.61 10.07 -9.53
N LEU A 99 5.47 9.36 -9.55
CA LEU A 99 5.02 8.65 -10.75
C LEU A 99 4.49 9.58 -11.84
N HIS A 100 3.91 10.72 -11.46
CA HIS A 100 3.51 11.76 -12.41
C HIS A 100 4.70 12.34 -13.19
N LEU A 101 5.90 12.28 -12.60
CA LEU A 101 7.14 12.64 -13.29
C LEU A 101 7.67 11.52 -14.19
N HIS A 102 7.52 10.24 -13.83
CA HIS A 102 8.09 9.11 -14.58
C HIS A 102 7.28 8.67 -15.81
N VAL A 103 5.94 8.65 -15.74
CA VAL A 103 5.09 8.38 -16.90
C VAL A 103 4.24 9.62 -17.24
N PRO A 104 4.87 10.64 -17.83
CA PRO A 104 4.18 11.87 -18.11
C PRO A 104 3.16 11.68 -19.22
N SER A 105 1.99 12.28 -19.02
CA SER A 105 0.92 12.34 -20.01
C SER A 105 0.88 13.70 -20.70
N GLY A 106 0.49 13.72 -21.98
CA GLY A 106 0.34 14.96 -22.76
C GLY A 106 1.65 15.76 -22.91
N LEU A 107 1.57 17.07 -22.69
CA LEU A 107 2.69 18.02 -22.84
C LEU A 107 3.88 17.68 -21.92
N GLN A 108 3.61 17.07 -20.76
CA GLN A 108 4.67 16.64 -19.85
C GLN A 108 5.57 15.57 -20.47
N ARG A 109 5.07 14.79 -21.44
CA ARG A 109 5.90 13.81 -22.15
C ARG A 109 6.99 14.50 -22.95
N CYS A 110 6.71 15.67 -23.52
CA CYS A 110 7.73 16.51 -24.17
C CYS A 110 8.73 17.01 -23.14
N ILE A 111 8.27 17.58 -22.01
CA ILE A 111 9.13 18.08 -20.92
C ILE A 111 10.03 16.97 -20.38
N TRP A 112 9.50 15.76 -20.21
CA TRP A 112 10.26 14.63 -19.69
C TRP A 112 11.25 14.07 -20.69
N ARG A 113 10.95 14.07 -22.00
CA ARG A 113 11.98 13.82 -23.01
C ARG A 113 13.13 14.81 -22.92
N PHE A 114 12.86 16.09 -22.60
CA PHE A 114 13.92 17.07 -22.34
C PHE A 114 14.67 16.81 -21.03
N ARG A 115 14.01 16.31 -19.98
CA ARG A 115 14.66 15.98 -18.71
C ARG A 115 15.45 14.67 -18.72
N GLN A 116 15.05 13.68 -19.53
CA GLN A 116 15.84 12.48 -19.78
C GLN A 116 17.21 12.78 -20.43
N CYS A 117 17.44 14.00 -20.92
CA CYS A 117 18.79 14.44 -21.29
C CYS A 117 19.74 14.54 -20.08
N PHE A 118 19.23 14.51 -18.85
CA PHE A 118 20.02 14.57 -17.62
C PHE A 118 19.85 13.25 -16.83
N ILE A 119 20.92 12.45 -16.78
CA ILE A 119 20.99 11.18 -16.04
C ILE A 119 20.68 11.37 -14.54
N ASP A 120 21.06 12.52 -14.00
CA ASP A 120 20.90 12.86 -12.58
C ASP A 120 19.42 12.86 -12.13
N ASP A 121 18.51 13.39 -12.96
CA ASP A 121 17.07 13.44 -12.65
C ASP A 121 16.47 12.02 -12.49
N GLN A 122 16.90 11.05 -13.32
CA GLN A 122 16.41 9.67 -13.22
C GLN A 122 16.94 8.99 -11.97
N GLN A 123 18.23 9.15 -11.65
CA GLN A 123 18.82 8.57 -10.44
C GLN A 123 18.16 9.12 -9.16
N ILE A 124 17.86 10.43 -9.13
CA ILE A 124 17.15 11.08 -8.02
C ILE A 124 15.75 10.47 -7.85
N MET A 125 14.99 10.28 -8.94
CA MET A 125 13.66 9.66 -8.87
C MET A 125 13.71 8.21 -8.37
N VAL A 126 14.64 7.40 -8.87
CA VAL A 126 14.79 6.01 -8.40
C VAL A 126 15.19 5.99 -6.92
N GLN A 127 16.08 6.90 -6.50
CA GLN A 127 16.44 7.02 -5.09
C GLN A 127 15.25 7.46 -4.22
N GLU A 128 14.44 8.40 -4.66
CA GLU A 128 13.20 8.78 -3.99
C GLU A 128 12.25 7.57 -3.85
N GLY A 129 12.08 6.80 -4.93
CA GLY A 129 11.27 5.60 -4.93
C GLY A 129 11.75 4.56 -3.90
N ARG A 130 13.08 4.34 -3.82
CA ARG A 130 13.69 3.48 -2.80
C ARG A 130 13.44 3.99 -1.38
N MET A 131 13.52 5.30 -1.15
CA MET A 131 13.21 5.89 0.15
C MET A 131 11.75 5.70 0.55
N LEU A 132 10.81 5.87 -0.40
CA LEU A 132 9.38 5.64 -0.16
C LEU A 132 9.06 4.17 0.16
N LEU A 133 9.74 3.22 -0.49
CA LEU A 133 9.65 1.80 -0.17
C LEU A 133 10.12 1.49 1.26
N ASN A 134 11.27 2.02 1.68
CA ASN A 134 11.72 1.86 3.06
C ASN A 134 10.72 2.46 4.04
N TYR A 135 10.21 3.64 3.73
CA TYR A 135 9.27 4.36 4.57
C TYR A 135 8.01 3.56 4.83
N VAL A 136 7.37 3.05 3.78
CA VAL A 136 6.14 2.28 3.92
C VAL A 136 6.40 0.93 4.60
N THR A 137 7.51 0.24 4.27
CA THR A 137 7.88 -1.04 4.89
C THR A 137 8.18 -0.88 6.39
N MET A 138 9.02 0.08 6.78
CA MET A 138 9.41 0.27 8.18
C MET A 138 8.22 0.66 9.05
N ASN A 139 7.37 1.57 8.58
CA ASN A 139 6.14 1.93 9.28
C ASN A 139 5.18 0.74 9.38
N ALA A 140 4.98 -0.04 8.31
CA ALA A 140 4.12 -1.21 8.35
C ALA A 140 4.61 -2.29 9.33
N ILE A 141 5.92 -2.54 9.39
CA ILE A 141 6.50 -3.46 10.36
C ILE A 141 6.30 -2.93 11.79
N ALA A 142 6.45 -1.62 12.01
CA ALA A 142 6.22 -0.99 13.30
C ALA A 142 4.75 -1.15 13.76
N ILE A 143 3.78 -0.88 12.88
CA ILE A 143 2.34 -1.09 13.12
C ILE A 143 2.09 -2.57 13.46
N ARG A 144 2.56 -3.50 12.62
CA ARG A 144 2.38 -4.94 12.86
C ARG A 144 2.95 -5.37 14.21
N LYS A 145 4.14 -4.88 14.58
CA LYS A 145 4.79 -5.23 15.84
C LYS A 145 4.13 -4.60 17.06
N ILE A 146 3.59 -3.37 16.95
CA ILE A 146 2.89 -2.73 18.07
C ILE A 146 1.51 -3.37 18.32
N LEU A 147 0.79 -3.74 17.25
CA LEU A 147 -0.48 -4.49 17.36
C LEU A 147 -0.26 -5.87 17.99
N LYS A 148 0.75 -6.63 17.55
CA LYS A 148 1.13 -7.90 18.22
C LYS A 148 1.50 -7.71 19.69
N LYS A 149 2.10 -6.55 20.04
CA LYS A 149 2.43 -6.23 21.44
C LYS A 149 1.17 -5.90 22.24
N TYR A 150 0.19 -5.26 21.63
CA TYR A 150 -1.13 -5.00 22.22
C TYR A 150 -1.78 -6.31 22.64
N ASP A 151 -1.98 -7.23 21.67
CA ASP A 151 -2.59 -8.54 21.88
C ASP A 151 -1.85 -9.33 22.96
N LYS A 152 -0.51 -9.31 22.93
CA LYS A 152 0.31 -10.01 23.93
C LYS A 152 0.16 -9.44 25.35
N ILE A 153 0.02 -8.13 25.51
CA ILE A 153 -0.10 -7.50 26.83
C ILE A 153 -1.51 -7.69 27.41
N HIS A 154 -2.54 -7.66 26.56
CA HIS A 154 -3.94 -7.72 26.99
C HIS A 154 -4.56 -9.11 26.87
N GLY A 155 -3.84 -10.11 26.37
CA GLY A 155 -4.40 -11.44 26.12
C GLY A 155 -5.56 -11.41 25.10
N SER A 156 -5.62 -10.40 24.25
CA SER A 156 -6.76 -10.12 23.37
C SER A 156 -6.46 -10.39 21.89
N VAL A 157 -7.47 -10.21 21.05
CA VAL A 157 -7.36 -10.20 19.57
C VAL A 157 -7.62 -8.82 18.97
N SER A 158 -7.81 -7.79 19.80
CA SER A 158 -8.20 -6.45 19.36
C SER A 158 -7.22 -5.82 18.38
N GLY A 159 -5.92 -6.10 18.51
CA GLY A 159 -4.89 -5.65 17.58
C GLY A 159 -5.00 -6.32 16.21
N ARG A 160 -5.44 -7.58 16.16
CA ARG A 160 -5.78 -8.27 14.91
C ARG A 160 -7.03 -7.68 14.28
N ASP A 161 -8.08 -7.44 15.07
CA ASP A 161 -9.33 -6.85 14.58
C ASP A 161 -9.11 -5.43 14.05
N PHE A 162 -8.29 -4.64 14.75
CA PHE A 162 -7.85 -3.33 14.28
C PHE A 162 -7.09 -3.43 12.95
N LYS A 163 -6.21 -4.43 12.77
CA LYS A 163 -5.54 -4.66 11.49
C LYS A 163 -6.57 -4.93 10.37
N SER A 164 -7.60 -5.74 10.62
CA SER A 164 -8.67 -5.98 9.66
C SER A 164 -9.45 -4.69 9.34
N LYS A 165 -9.74 -3.87 10.38
CA LYS A 165 -10.35 -2.54 10.22
C LYS A 165 -9.51 -1.62 9.31
N MET A 166 -8.20 -1.58 9.50
CA MET A 166 -7.29 -0.80 8.65
C MET A 166 -7.38 -1.20 7.16
N GLN A 167 -7.62 -2.48 6.85
CA GLN A 167 -7.80 -2.94 5.48
C GLN A 167 -9.12 -2.43 4.89
N THR A 168 -10.20 -2.47 5.67
CA THR A 168 -11.52 -1.96 5.27
C THR A 168 -11.55 -0.43 5.13
N GLU A 169 -10.73 0.28 5.90
CA GLU A 169 -10.57 1.75 5.81
C GLU A 169 -9.47 2.18 4.81
N HIS A 170 -8.80 1.22 4.16
CA HIS A 170 -7.78 1.43 3.14
C HIS A 170 -6.58 2.25 3.61
N ILE A 171 -6.23 2.09 4.89
CA ILE A 171 -5.03 2.67 5.53
C ILE A 171 -3.96 1.61 5.82
N GLU A 172 -4.22 0.34 5.49
CA GLU A 172 -3.20 -0.71 5.53
C GLU A 172 -2.14 -0.46 4.44
N LEU A 173 -0.91 -0.18 4.90
CA LEU A 173 0.18 0.33 4.08
C LEU A 173 0.69 -0.67 3.02
N LEU A 174 0.69 -1.96 3.34
CA LEU A 174 1.23 -3.02 2.48
C LEU A 174 0.19 -3.59 1.52
N GLN A 175 -1.06 -3.15 1.59
CA GLN A 175 -2.12 -3.44 0.63
C GLN A 175 -2.53 -2.20 -0.17
N SER A 176 -1.81 -1.09 0.00
CA SER A 176 -2.04 0.13 -0.76
C SER A 176 -1.77 -0.10 -2.25
N PRO A 177 -2.68 0.29 -3.15
CA PRO A 177 -2.39 0.32 -4.59
C PRO A 177 -1.15 1.13 -4.94
N TRP A 178 -0.83 2.17 -4.17
CA TRP A 178 0.37 2.98 -4.38
C TRP A 178 1.66 2.20 -4.15
N LEU A 179 1.65 1.16 -3.31
CA LEU A 179 2.79 0.27 -3.16
C LEU A 179 3.00 -0.59 -4.41
N ILE A 180 1.92 -1.08 -5.02
CA ILE A 180 1.96 -1.87 -6.26
C ILE A 180 2.50 -1.02 -7.42
N GLU A 181 2.02 0.22 -7.55
CA GLU A 181 2.56 1.15 -8.56
C GLU A 181 4.04 1.47 -8.31
N LEU A 182 4.42 1.75 -7.06
CA LEU A 182 5.81 2.04 -6.72
C LEU A 182 6.75 0.85 -6.98
N ALA A 183 6.27 -0.36 -6.71
CA ALA A 183 6.97 -1.59 -7.05
C ALA A 183 7.14 -1.75 -8.57
N ALA A 184 6.08 -1.48 -9.34
CA ALA A 184 6.14 -1.53 -10.80
C ALA A 184 7.10 -0.48 -11.37
N PHE A 185 7.10 0.74 -10.82
CA PHE A 185 8.08 1.78 -11.14
C PHE A 185 9.52 1.30 -10.92
N HIS A 186 9.78 0.70 -9.76
CA HIS A 186 11.12 0.20 -9.44
C HIS A 186 11.57 -0.88 -10.43
N LEU A 187 10.70 -1.85 -10.73
CA LEU A 187 10.98 -2.91 -11.71
C LEU A 187 11.16 -2.35 -13.14
N ASN A 188 10.43 -1.29 -13.50
CA ASN A 188 10.58 -0.62 -14.79
C ASN A 188 11.91 0.14 -14.92
N CYS A 189 12.53 0.54 -13.81
CA CYS A 189 13.81 1.26 -13.78
C CYS A 189 15.02 0.31 -13.73
N ASP A 190 14.91 -0.78 -12.96
CA ASP A 190 16.02 -1.71 -12.70
C ASP A 190 16.46 -2.54 -13.93
N ASP A 191 15.62 -2.65 -14.98
CA ASP A 191 15.96 -3.36 -16.21
C ASP A 191 16.93 -2.55 -17.13
N SER A 192 17.41 -1.37 -16.69
CA SER A 192 18.34 -0.52 -17.44
C SER A 192 19.77 -0.67 -16.89
N ASP A 193 20.58 -1.45 -17.59
CA ASP A 193 22.05 -1.46 -17.59
C ASP A 193 22.82 -1.96 -16.35
N ALA A 194 23.51 -3.08 -16.62
CA ALA A 194 24.73 -3.65 -16.06
C ALA A 194 25.57 -2.84 -15.04
N ASP A 195 26.04 -3.58 -14.02
CA ASP A 195 27.30 -3.38 -13.28
C ASP A 195 27.58 -1.98 -12.71
N GLU A 196 26.99 -1.65 -11.56
CA GLU A 196 27.54 -0.61 -10.69
C GLU A 196 27.99 -1.18 -9.31
N PRO A 197 29.29 -1.09 -8.98
CA PRO A 197 29.83 -1.61 -7.73
C PRO A 197 29.74 -0.60 -6.59
N ARG A 198 29.28 -1.09 -5.43
CA ARG A 198 29.72 -0.75 -4.06
C ARG A 198 30.01 0.73 -3.76
N ALA A 199 28.96 1.51 -3.52
CA ALA A 199 29.06 2.74 -2.73
C ALA A 199 28.51 2.52 -1.31
N GLY A 200 29.36 2.78 -0.29
CA GLY A 200 28.95 3.14 1.08
C GLY A 200 28.36 2.03 1.96
N GLU A 201 29.19 1.48 2.85
CA GLU A 201 28.97 0.23 3.59
C GLU A 201 27.98 0.26 4.77
N PHE A 202 27.10 1.26 4.90
CA PHE A 202 26.20 1.35 6.07
C PHE A 202 24.70 1.10 5.78
N PHE A 203 24.27 1.02 4.51
CA PHE A 203 22.89 0.61 4.13
C PHE A 203 22.80 -0.78 3.46
N LYS A 204 23.85 -1.60 3.59
CA LYS A 204 23.97 -2.97 3.05
C LYS A 204 23.02 -4.03 3.64
N ASN A 205 21.92 -3.66 4.28
CA ASN A 205 20.85 -4.60 4.63
C ASN A 205 19.73 -4.55 3.60
N GLY A 206 19.96 -5.18 2.44
CA GLY A 206 19.09 -6.21 1.85
C GLY A 206 17.59 -5.98 1.60
N PHE A 207 16.99 -4.81 1.83
CA PHE A 207 15.54 -4.60 1.57
C PHE A 207 15.22 -4.16 0.13
N PHE A 208 16.22 -4.02 -0.76
CA PHE A 208 16.01 -3.33 -2.03
C PHE A 208 15.87 -4.24 -3.25
N LYS A 209 16.09 -5.56 -3.13
CA LYS A 209 15.70 -6.54 -4.15
C LYS A 209 14.47 -7.32 -3.72
N ASN A 210 13.48 -6.59 -3.20
CA ASN A 210 12.32 -7.22 -2.58
C ASN A 210 11.20 -7.49 -3.57
N PHE A 211 11.19 -6.85 -4.74
CA PHE A 211 10.13 -7.03 -5.72
C PHE A 211 10.53 -7.96 -6.84
N SER A 212 9.63 -8.84 -7.21
CA SER A 212 9.71 -9.67 -8.41
C SER A 212 8.34 -9.74 -9.07
N CYS A 213 8.30 -9.77 -10.39
CA CYS A 213 7.08 -9.93 -11.16
C CYS A 213 7.21 -11.17 -12.04
N ASP A 214 6.37 -12.18 -11.79
CA ASP A 214 6.30 -13.40 -12.58
C ASP A 214 4.98 -13.43 -13.35
N LEU A 215 5.06 -13.48 -14.68
CA LEU A 215 3.91 -13.61 -15.57
C LEU A 215 3.83 -14.99 -16.24
N SER A 216 4.80 -15.87 -15.98
CA SER A 216 4.93 -17.16 -16.66
C SER A 216 4.02 -18.25 -16.10
N GLY A 217 3.60 -18.10 -14.84
CA GLY A 217 2.69 -19.03 -14.17
C GLY A 217 1.23 -18.84 -14.56
N ALA A 218 0.39 -19.83 -14.18
CA ALA A 218 -1.06 -19.76 -14.34
C ALA A 218 -1.71 -18.57 -13.60
N GLN A 219 -1.00 -17.99 -12.63
CA GLN A 219 -1.41 -16.79 -11.91
C GLN A 219 -0.27 -15.76 -11.96
N PRO A 220 -0.36 -14.72 -12.81
CA PRO A 220 0.61 -13.64 -12.81
C PRO A 220 0.65 -12.95 -11.43
N LEU A 221 1.85 -12.74 -10.90
CA LEU A 221 2.07 -12.35 -9.51
C LEU A 221 3.16 -11.30 -9.38
N LEU A 222 2.87 -10.25 -8.62
CA LEU A 222 3.86 -9.35 -8.07
C LEU A 222 4.15 -9.75 -6.63
N THR A 223 5.40 -10.04 -6.31
CA THR A 223 5.82 -10.48 -4.97
C THR A 223 6.71 -9.43 -4.34
N MET A 224 6.42 -9.06 -3.10
CA MET A 224 7.26 -8.24 -2.24
C MET A 224 7.80 -9.09 -1.08
N THR A 225 9.11 -9.29 -1.01
CA THR A 225 9.77 -10.05 0.06
C THR A 225 10.41 -9.09 1.06
N ILE A 226 9.75 -8.79 2.18
CA ILE A 226 10.33 -7.92 3.22
C ILE A 226 11.40 -8.67 4.02
N SER A 227 11.19 -9.95 4.28
CA SER A 227 12.16 -10.83 4.95
C SER A 227 11.87 -12.28 4.56
N GLU A 228 12.76 -13.21 4.93
CA GLU A 228 12.57 -14.66 4.69
C GLU A 228 11.19 -15.18 5.14
N THR A 229 10.62 -14.57 6.18
CA THR A 229 9.31 -14.97 6.77
C THR A 229 8.16 -14.06 6.40
N LEU A 230 8.42 -12.95 5.70
CA LEU A 230 7.40 -11.95 5.41
C LEU A 230 7.40 -11.62 3.92
N LYS A 231 6.52 -12.30 3.19
CA LYS A 231 6.25 -12.09 1.77
C LYS A 231 4.82 -11.60 1.60
N TYR A 232 4.62 -10.70 0.65
CA TYR A 232 3.34 -10.19 0.22
C TYR A 232 3.20 -10.47 -1.26
N GLU A 233 2.07 -11.05 -1.64
CA GLU A 233 1.79 -11.52 -2.99
C GLU A 233 0.55 -10.78 -3.49
N TYR A 234 0.69 -10.11 -4.63
CA TYR A 234 -0.39 -9.38 -5.29
C TYR A 234 -0.70 -10.08 -6.60
N SER A 235 -1.89 -10.70 -6.67
CA SER A 235 -2.37 -11.29 -7.92
C SER A 235 -2.55 -10.19 -8.96
N LEU A 236 -1.94 -10.40 -10.13
CA LEU A 236 -2.09 -9.56 -11.31
C LEU A 236 -3.12 -10.16 -12.27
N THR A 237 -3.99 -11.05 -11.78
CA THR A 237 -5.11 -11.62 -12.50
C THR A 237 -6.36 -10.79 -12.24
N CYS A 238 -7.09 -10.41 -13.28
CA CYS A 238 -8.38 -9.77 -13.11
C CYS A 238 -9.41 -10.79 -12.58
N PRO A 239 -10.10 -10.54 -11.46
CA PRO A 239 -11.07 -11.48 -10.90
C PRO A 239 -12.37 -11.59 -11.72
N ILE A 240 -12.51 -10.85 -12.83
CA ILE A 240 -13.68 -10.90 -13.72
C ILE A 240 -13.37 -11.71 -14.98
N CYS A 241 -12.37 -11.32 -15.77
CA CYS A 241 -12.02 -12.05 -16.99
C CYS A 241 -11.06 -13.22 -16.75
N LEU A 242 -10.48 -13.33 -15.56
CA LEU A 242 -9.49 -14.35 -15.16
C LEU A 242 -8.19 -14.33 -15.97
N ASP A 243 -7.97 -13.30 -16.78
CA ASP A 243 -6.71 -13.05 -17.49
C ASP A 243 -5.78 -12.11 -16.69
N THR A 244 -4.53 -12.00 -17.13
CA THR A 244 -3.61 -10.95 -16.69
C THR A 244 -4.24 -9.57 -16.85
N LEU A 245 -4.01 -8.69 -15.87
CA LEU A 245 -4.57 -7.34 -15.89
C LEU A 245 -4.19 -6.57 -17.17
N PHE A 246 -5.18 -5.94 -17.79
CA PHE A 246 -4.99 -5.07 -18.95
C PHE A 246 -5.64 -3.72 -18.68
N ASN A 247 -4.90 -2.62 -18.91
CA ASN A 247 -5.27 -1.29 -18.42
C ASN A 247 -5.72 -1.31 -16.94
N PRO A 248 -4.85 -1.76 -16.00
CA PRO A 248 -5.25 -2.01 -14.62
C PRO A 248 -5.78 -0.76 -13.90
N TYR A 249 -6.85 -0.95 -13.14
CA TYR A 249 -7.39 0.00 -12.19
C TYR A 249 -7.45 -0.65 -10.81
N ALA A 250 -6.99 0.08 -9.79
CA ALA A 250 -7.31 -0.22 -8.41
C ALA A 250 -8.55 0.58 -8.01
N LEU A 251 -9.60 -0.10 -7.54
CA LEU A 251 -10.69 0.60 -6.88
C LEU A 251 -10.19 1.17 -5.54
N SER A 252 -10.93 2.10 -4.93
CA SER A 252 -10.53 2.68 -3.65
C SER A 252 -10.39 1.62 -2.55
N CYS A 253 -11.04 0.45 -2.73
CA CYS A 253 -10.91 -0.70 -1.85
C CYS A 253 -9.69 -1.59 -2.07
N GLY A 254 -8.78 -1.21 -2.97
CA GLY A 254 -7.53 -1.91 -3.22
C GLY A 254 -7.62 -3.04 -4.26
N HIS A 255 -8.82 -3.53 -4.58
CA HIS A 255 -9.00 -4.59 -5.58
C HIS A 255 -8.67 -4.11 -6.99
N LEU A 256 -7.92 -4.93 -7.73
CA LEU A 256 -7.46 -4.65 -9.09
C LEU A 256 -8.38 -5.28 -10.14
N PHE A 257 -8.64 -4.54 -11.21
CA PHE A 257 -9.43 -4.99 -12.36
C PHE A 257 -8.85 -4.43 -13.67
N CYS A 258 -9.12 -5.10 -14.78
CA CYS A 258 -8.97 -4.47 -16.10
C CYS A 258 -9.94 -3.28 -16.21
N LYS A 259 -9.56 -2.23 -16.96
CA LYS A 259 -10.46 -1.07 -17.20
C LYS A 259 -11.83 -1.52 -17.72
N ALA A 260 -11.85 -2.38 -18.74
CA ALA A 260 -13.09 -2.85 -19.34
C ALA A 260 -13.95 -3.62 -18.34
N CYS A 261 -13.34 -4.49 -17.53
CA CYS A 261 -14.04 -5.26 -16.50
C CYS A 261 -14.60 -4.38 -15.39
N ALA A 262 -13.87 -3.36 -14.93
CA ALA A 262 -14.36 -2.40 -13.94
C ALA A 262 -15.53 -1.57 -14.50
N CYS A 263 -15.43 -1.08 -15.74
CA CYS A 263 -16.52 -0.38 -16.41
C CYS A 263 -17.77 -1.26 -16.55
N GLY A 264 -17.61 -2.51 -17.01
CA GLY A 264 -18.70 -3.47 -17.13
C GLY A 264 -19.36 -3.78 -15.79
N ALA A 265 -18.59 -3.97 -14.72
CA ALA A 265 -19.11 -4.21 -13.39
C ALA A 265 -19.92 -3.03 -12.81
N ALA A 266 -19.59 -1.80 -13.22
CA ALA A 266 -20.30 -0.59 -12.84
C ALA A 266 -21.41 -0.20 -13.84
N SER A 267 -21.68 -1.01 -14.86
CA SER A 267 -22.65 -0.73 -15.93
C SER A 267 -22.39 0.60 -16.66
N VAL A 268 -21.12 0.96 -16.87
CA VAL A 268 -20.71 2.14 -17.65
C VAL A 268 -19.91 1.74 -18.88
N TYR A 269 -19.92 2.59 -19.89
CA TYR A 269 -19.14 2.33 -21.10
C TYR A 269 -17.63 2.52 -20.85
N ILE A 270 -16.80 1.75 -21.57
CA ILE A 270 -15.34 1.76 -21.40
C ILE A 270 -14.75 3.15 -21.72
N PHE A 271 -15.35 3.86 -22.70
CA PHE A 271 -14.90 5.19 -23.10
C PHE A 271 -15.29 6.29 -22.10
N GLN A 272 -16.38 6.12 -21.33
CA GLN A 272 -16.73 7.01 -20.22
C GLN A 272 -15.72 6.86 -19.08
N GLY A 273 -15.32 5.61 -18.80
CA GLY A 273 -14.27 5.28 -17.85
C GLY A 273 -14.80 4.94 -16.46
N VAL A 274 -13.91 4.36 -15.65
CA VAL A 274 -14.24 3.73 -14.36
C VAL A 274 -14.86 4.71 -13.36
N LYS A 275 -14.43 5.98 -13.39
CA LYS A 275 -14.91 7.02 -12.47
C LYS A 275 -16.31 7.56 -12.80
N SER A 276 -16.88 7.20 -13.94
CA SER A 276 -18.26 7.56 -14.30
C SER A 276 -19.30 6.62 -13.68
N ALA A 277 -18.85 5.62 -12.92
CA ALA A 277 -19.72 4.69 -12.21
C ALA A 277 -20.69 5.42 -11.26
N PRO A 278 -21.94 4.92 -11.12
CA PRO A 278 -22.88 5.45 -10.15
C PRO A 278 -22.38 5.21 -8.71
N PRO A 279 -22.72 6.08 -7.73
CA PRO A 279 -22.27 5.94 -6.34
C PRO A 279 -22.63 4.58 -5.71
N GLU A 280 -23.71 3.95 -6.15
CA GLU A 280 -24.23 2.67 -5.66
C GLU A 280 -23.46 1.46 -6.22
N ALA A 281 -22.57 1.67 -7.19
CA ALA A 281 -21.76 0.62 -7.77
C ALA A 281 -20.87 -0.03 -6.70
N LYS A 282 -20.85 -1.37 -6.70
CA LYS A 282 -20.17 -2.18 -5.68
C LYS A 282 -18.93 -2.85 -6.23
N CYS A 283 -17.90 -2.98 -5.40
CA CYS A 283 -16.75 -3.82 -5.74
C CYS A 283 -17.20 -5.27 -6.02
N PRO A 284 -16.83 -5.87 -7.15
CA PRO A 284 -17.15 -7.27 -7.45
C PRO A 284 -16.56 -8.28 -6.45
N VAL A 285 -15.48 -7.92 -5.75
CA VAL A 285 -14.80 -8.80 -4.79
C VAL A 285 -15.32 -8.60 -3.37
N CYS A 286 -15.18 -7.39 -2.81
CA CYS A 286 -15.55 -7.12 -1.41
C CYS A 286 -16.95 -6.52 -1.21
N ARG A 287 -17.70 -6.23 -2.30
CA ARG A 287 -19.04 -5.64 -2.27
C ARG A 287 -19.16 -4.25 -1.62
N ALA A 288 -18.04 -3.61 -1.27
CA ALA A 288 -18.01 -2.24 -0.79
C ALA A 288 -18.56 -1.27 -1.83
N VAL A 289 -19.37 -0.30 -1.38
CA VAL A 289 -20.08 0.70 -2.19
C VAL A 289 -19.22 1.96 -2.31
N GLY A 290 -19.40 2.76 -3.38
CA GLY A 290 -18.71 4.04 -3.54
C GLY A 290 -17.21 3.92 -3.87
N VAL A 291 -16.75 2.72 -4.27
CA VAL A 291 -15.31 2.45 -4.45
C VAL A 291 -14.73 2.88 -5.80
N PHE A 292 -15.59 3.29 -6.74
CA PHE A 292 -15.22 3.64 -8.11
C PHE A 292 -14.79 5.11 -8.27
N ASP A 293 -15.36 6.03 -7.49
CA ASP A 293 -15.09 7.47 -7.54
C ASP A 293 -13.58 7.79 -7.43
N ARG A 294 -12.92 7.12 -6.48
CA ARG A 294 -11.49 7.31 -6.19
C ARG A 294 -10.60 6.22 -6.82
N ALA A 295 -11.08 5.53 -7.85
CA ALA A 295 -10.28 4.52 -8.54
C ALA A 295 -8.99 5.13 -9.11
N VAL A 296 -7.90 4.38 -8.99
CA VAL A 296 -6.55 4.76 -9.43
C VAL A 296 -6.21 3.96 -10.68
N ARG A 297 -5.81 4.66 -11.75
CA ARG A 297 -5.22 4.00 -12.93
C ARG A 297 -3.79 3.61 -12.59
N MET A 298 -3.48 2.32 -12.75
CA MET A 298 -2.20 1.73 -12.38
C MET A 298 -1.25 1.81 -13.59
N THR A 299 -0.60 2.95 -13.77
CA THR A 299 0.11 3.30 -15.01
C THR A 299 1.48 2.62 -15.11
N GLU A 300 2.19 2.54 -13.98
CA GLU A 300 3.47 1.81 -13.93
C GLU A 300 3.28 0.31 -14.07
N LEU A 301 2.22 -0.22 -13.43
CA LEU A 301 1.87 -1.62 -13.58
C LEU A 301 1.48 -1.94 -15.03
N GLU A 302 0.69 -1.09 -15.69
CA GLU A 302 0.38 -1.22 -17.12
C GLU A 302 1.66 -1.27 -17.97
N LEU A 303 2.60 -0.37 -17.71
CA LEU A 303 3.89 -0.33 -18.41
C LEU A 303 4.71 -1.59 -18.18
N LEU A 304 4.78 -2.08 -16.94
CA LEU A 304 5.50 -3.30 -16.58
C LEU A 304 4.92 -4.51 -17.31
N LEU A 305 3.59 -4.69 -17.24
CA LEU A 305 2.88 -5.79 -17.90
C LEU A 305 3.10 -5.75 -19.43
N LYS A 306 2.99 -4.57 -20.04
CA LYS A 306 3.25 -4.38 -21.47
C LYS A 306 4.68 -4.73 -21.88
N ARG A 307 5.68 -4.43 -21.05
CA ARG A 307 7.09 -4.75 -21.34
C ARG A 307 7.37 -6.25 -21.26
N ARG A 308 6.76 -6.92 -20.28
CA ARG A 308 6.98 -8.33 -19.98
C ARG A 308 6.24 -9.27 -20.94
N ASP A 309 5.05 -8.89 -21.42
CA ASP A 309 4.29 -9.66 -22.42
C ASP A 309 3.68 -8.74 -23.50
N LYS A 310 4.48 -8.48 -24.54
CA LYS A 310 4.11 -7.56 -25.63
C LYS A 310 3.00 -8.14 -26.52
N ASP A 311 3.03 -9.44 -26.78
CA ASP A 311 2.12 -10.08 -27.73
C ASP A 311 0.71 -10.15 -27.15
N TYR A 312 0.59 -10.58 -25.88
CA TYR A 312 -0.67 -10.50 -25.14
C TYR A 312 -1.22 -9.07 -25.13
N PHE A 313 -0.36 -8.09 -24.81
CA PHE A 313 -0.79 -6.70 -24.72
C PHE A 313 -1.29 -6.16 -26.07
N LEU A 314 -0.62 -6.48 -27.18
CA LEU A 314 -1.03 -6.08 -28.53
C LEU A 314 -2.33 -6.75 -28.98
N GLN A 315 -2.55 -8.01 -28.60
CA GLN A 315 -3.80 -8.71 -28.86
C GLN A 315 -4.96 -8.06 -28.09
N ARG A 316 -4.81 -7.90 -26.77
CA ARG A 316 -5.84 -7.29 -25.90
C ARG A 316 -6.18 -5.87 -26.30
N LEU A 317 -5.19 -5.09 -26.75
CA LEU A 317 -5.42 -3.74 -27.26
C LEU A 317 -6.33 -3.72 -28.49
N ARG A 318 -6.18 -4.69 -29.41
CA ARG A 318 -7.04 -4.82 -30.60
C ARG A 318 -8.46 -5.21 -30.21
N GLU A 319 -8.61 -6.16 -29.29
CA GLU A 319 -9.91 -6.61 -28.76
C GLU A 319 -10.65 -5.50 -28.02
N GLU A 320 -10.02 -4.82 -27.06
CA GLU A 320 -10.67 -3.72 -26.33
C GLU A 320 -11.03 -2.55 -27.24
N ARG A 321 -10.20 -2.25 -28.25
CA ARG A 321 -10.51 -1.20 -29.23
C ARG A 321 -11.76 -1.52 -30.03
N SER A 322 -11.95 -2.78 -30.47
CA SER A 322 -13.14 -3.16 -31.23
C SER A 322 -14.41 -3.05 -30.38
N VAL A 323 -14.35 -3.48 -29.11
CA VAL A 323 -15.46 -3.33 -28.14
C VAL A 323 -15.77 -1.86 -27.88
N MET A 324 -14.74 -1.02 -27.68
CA MET A 324 -14.92 0.40 -27.39
C MET A 324 -15.57 1.16 -28.57
N VAL A 325 -15.18 0.85 -29.81
CA VAL A 325 -15.79 1.45 -31.01
C VAL A 325 -17.26 1.05 -31.12
N LYS A 326 -17.58 -0.23 -30.86
CA LYS A 326 -18.97 -0.72 -30.84
C LYS A 326 -19.82 0.00 -29.77
N GLN A 327 -19.32 0.07 -28.53
CA GLN A 327 -19.98 0.76 -27.43
C GLN A 327 -20.19 2.25 -27.70
N ALA A 328 -19.19 2.93 -28.26
CA ALA A 328 -19.30 4.34 -28.60
C ALA A 328 -20.39 4.58 -29.66
N LYS A 329 -20.47 3.71 -30.69
CA LYS A 329 -21.54 3.77 -31.69
C LYS A 329 -22.91 3.60 -31.04
N GLU A 330 -23.11 2.54 -30.26
CA GLU A 330 -24.38 2.26 -29.56
C GLU A 330 -24.80 3.42 -28.64
N TYR A 331 -23.84 4.03 -27.94
CA TYR A 331 -24.09 5.18 -27.07
C TYR A 331 -24.56 6.39 -27.88
N TRP A 332 -23.83 6.78 -28.93
CA TRP A 332 -24.19 7.95 -29.73
C TRP A 332 -25.50 7.74 -30.51
N ASP A 333 -25.75 6.53 -31.00
CA ASP A 333 -27.03 6.17 -31.62
C ASP A 333 -28.18 6.35 -30.60
N SER A 334 -28.01 5.90 -29.35
CA SER A 334 -29.02 6.08 -28.29
C SER A 334 -29.21 7.55 -27.91
N GLN A 335 -28.12 8.33 -27.80
CA GLN A 335 -28.20 9.77 -27.52
C GLN A 335 -28.90 10.54 -28.65
N ALA A 336 -28.67 10.14 -29.91
CA ALA A 336 -29.35 10.71 -31.06
C ALA A 336 -30.85 10.41 -31.05
N MET A 337 -31.26 9.17 -30.73
CA MET A 337 -32.68 8.81 -30.61
C MET A 337 -33.39 9.61 -29.52
N LEU A 338 -32.78 9.71 -28.33
CA LEU A 338 -33.30 10.54 -27.23
C LEU A 338 -33.44 12.02 -27.64
N SER A 339 -32.48 12.54 -28.42
CA SER A 339 -32.52 13.92 -28.92
C SER A 339 -33.60 14.14 -29.99
N MET A 340 -33.95 13.10 -30.74
CA MET A 340 -35.03 13.12 -31.73
C MET A 340 -36.42 12.83 -31.11
N GLY A 341 -36.47 12.45 -29.82
CA GLY A 341 -37.72 12.07 -29.15
C GLY A 341 -38.30 10.73 -29.61
N ILE A 342 -37.45 9.83 -30.11
CA ILE A 342 -37.79 8.46 -30.54
C ILE A 342 -37.56 7.47 -29.40
#